data_AF-A0A0L6UXY3-F1
#
_entry.id   AF-A0A0L6UXY3-F1
#
_cell.length_a   1.000
_cell.length_b   1.000
_cell.length_c   1.000
_cell.angle_alpha   90.00
_cell.angle_beta   90.00
_cell.angle_gamma   90.00
#
_symmetry.space_group_name_H-M   'P 1'
#
loop_
_entity.id
_entity.type
_entity.pdbx_description
1 polymer ?
#
loop_
_entity_poly.entity_id
_entity_poly.type
_entity_poly.pdbx_seq_one_letter_code
_entity_poly.pdbx_strand_id
1 'polypeptide(L)'
;MLVVSSALPLVALQEDPESKMLEEVIKEFRDLTKKRGLSWQEHQAHRQNKLRRVGTVLKSFRQDIHDWHKRWAGLTGMNMRLPDGLGEKVWRIGLVFGLFLFYVEMITTIVPRRSPREPPVDLPTELYQARKAFVLLSDLANQPLDPSTVMEPQLKRVVTALAKHWNPTPNSEKSTLIMLWDYLDYYLCTFRPSIFHVDPCKAVKTTVKSFFHKVFTYSYAHLRLVHVPRPNGSLDPF
;
A
#
# COMPACT_ATOMS: atom_id res chain seq x y z
N MET A 1 -22.13 59.28 28.88
CA MET A 1 -21.52 58.29 27.98
C MET A 1 -21.08 57.11 28.82
N LEU A 2 -21.75 55.96 28.71
CA LEU A 2 -21.41 54.72 29.42
C LEU A 2 -20.77 53.77 28.41
N VAL A 3 -19.49 53.45 28.60
CA VAL A 3 -18.76 52.46 27.78
C VAL A 3 -18.92 51.10 28.47
N VAL A 4 -19.80 50.26 27.94
CA VAL A 4 -19.95 48.87 28.37
C VAL A 4 -18.95 48.03 27.59
N SER A 5 -17.85 47.65 28.25
CA SER A 5 -16.87 46.71 27.71
C SER A 5 -17.32 45.29 28.05
N SER A 6 -17.95 44.63 27.08
CA SER A 6 -18.35 43.22 27.18
C SER A 6 -17.17 42.33 26.80
N ALA A 7 -16.46 41.82 27.82
CA ALA A 7 -15.49 40.76 27.65
C ALA A 7 -16.22 39.42 27.44
N LEU A 8 -16.06 38.83 26.26
CA LEU A 8 -16.56 37.48 25.97
C LEU A 8 -15.67 36.45 26.69
N PRO A 9 -16.26 35.40 27.30
CA PRO A 9 -15.50 34.34 27.93
C PRO A 9 -14.76 33.51 26.88
N LEU A 10 -13.45 33.32 27.13
CA LEU A 10 -12.58 32.47 26.34
C LEU A 10 -13.02 31.01 26.52
N VAL A 11 -13.73 30.45 25.54
CA VAL A 11 -14.04 29.01 25.51
C VAL A 11 -12.75 28.26 25.21
N ALA A 12 -12.31 27.42 26.15
CA ALA A 12 -11.15 26.56 25.96
C ALA A 12 -11.44 25.58 24.81
N LEU A 13 -10.74 25.77 23.69
CA LEU A 13 -10.72 24.84 22.57
C LEU A 13 -10.21 23.50 23.07
N GLN A 14 -11.13 22.54 23.19
CA GLN A 14 -10.81 21.15 23.50
C GLN A 14 -9.96 20.60 22.35
N GLU A 15 -8.72 20.21 22.65
CA GLU A 15 -7.77 19.73 21.64
C GLU A 15 -8.37 18.51 20.90
N ASP A 16 -8.51 18.66 19.58
CA ASP A 16 -8.97 17.60 18.70
C ASP A 16 -7.95 16.43 18.71
N PRO A 17 -8.38 15.21 19.09
CA PRO A 17 -7.49 14.04 19.10
C PRO A 17 -6.88 13.73 17.72
N GLU A 18 -7.51 14.14 16.62
CA GLU A 18 -6.96 13.98 15.27
C GLU A 18 -5.78 14.93 15.02
N SER A 19 -5.88 16.18 15.47
CA SER A 19 -4.79 17.16 15.41
C SER A 19 -3.55 16.68 16.17
N LYS A 20 -3.75 16.08 17.35
CA LYS A 20 -2.65 15.52 18.15
C LYS A 20 -1.96 14.34 17.46
N MET A 21 -2.72 13.46 16.83
CA MET A 21 -2.17 12.34 16.05
C MET A 21 -1.38 12.85 14.83
N LEU A 22 -1.89 13.88 14.14
CA LEU A 22 -1.22 14.48 12.99
C LEU A 22 0.09 15.18 13.39
N GLU A 23 0.11 15.89 14.52
CA GLU A 23 1.32 16.51 15.04
C GLU A 23 2.39 15.47 15.43
N GLU A 24 2.00 14.33 16.01
CA GLU A 24 2.92 13.24 16.27
C GLU A 24 3.54 12.67 14.99
N VAL A 25 2.73 12.48 13.95
CA VAL A 25 3.22 12.04 12.63
C VAL A 25 4.20 13.06 12.06
N ILE A 26 3.87 14.36 12.09
CA ILE A 26 4.74 15.43 11.58
C ILE A 26 6.05 15.50 12.36
N LYS A 27 6.01 15.35 13.69
CA LYS A 27 7.19 15.32 14.56
C LYS A 27 8.07 14.12 14.24
N GLU A 28 7.49 12.93 14.07
CA GLU A 28 8.23 11.73 13.69
C GLU A 28 8.89 11.91 12.32
N PHE A 29 8.21 12.55 11.35
CA PHE A 29 8.80 12.90 10.06
C PHE A 29 10.00 13.87 10.17
N ARG A 30 9.95 14.84 11.08
CA ARG A 30 11.08 15.76 11.36
C ARG A 30 12.27 15.04 11.99
N ASP A 31 12.04 14.14 12.94
CA ASP A 31 13.13 13.36 13.55
C ASP A 31 13.78 12.40 12.55
N LEU A 32 13.04 11.93 11.54
CA LEU A 32 13.61 11.16 10.43
C LEU A 32 14.64 11.95 9.60
N THR A 33 14.61 13.30 9.61
CA THR A 33 15.58 14.13 8.89
C THR A 33 16.87 14.44 9.67
N LYS A 34 16.90 14.29 10.99
CA LYS A 34 18.10 14.51 11.85
C LYS A 34 19.14 13.37 11.81
N LYS A 35 18.90 12.32 11.04
CA LYS A 35 19.59 11.01 11.06
C LYS A 35 21.03 10.92 10.54
N ARG A 36 21.76 12.03 10.37
CA ARG A 36 23.13 12.00 9.83
C ARG A 36 24.23 11.66 10.85
N GLY A 37 23.88 11.42 12.12
CA GLY A 37 24.85 11.15 13.21
C GLY A 37 24.53 9.95 14.10
N LEU A 38 23.71 8.99 13.65
CA LEU A 38 23.40 7.80 14.46
C LEU A 38 24.56 6.79 14.43
N SER A 39 24.82 6.16 15.56
CA SER A 39 25.71 5.01 15.64
C SER A 39 25.17 3.82 14.83
N TRP A 40 26.05 2.90 14.43
CA TRP A 40 25.66 1.70 13.69
C TRP A 40 24.63 0.84 14.45
N GLN A 41 24.73 0.79 15.78
CA GLN A 41 23.79 0.10 16.66
C GLN A 41 22.39 0.73 16.62
N GLU A 42 22.29 2.06 16.66
CA GLU A 42 21.02 2.77 16.55
C GLU A 42 20.39 2.61 15.16
N HIS A 43 21.20 2.59 14.11
CA HIS A 43 20.72 2.27 12.76
C HIS A 43 20.12 0.86 12.67
N GLN A 44 20.77 -0.13 13.30
CA GLN A 44 20.26 -1.50 13.35
C GLN A 44 18.98 -1.61 14.18
N ALA A 45 18.94 -1.02 15.37
CA ALA A 45 17.76 -0.99 16.22
C ALA A 45 16.57 -0.31 15.51
N HIS A 46 16.82 0.82 14.83
CA HIS A 46 15.80 1.50 14.04
C HIS A 46 15.29 0.64 12.89
N ARG A 47 16.17 -0.09 12.19
CA ARG A 47 15.77 -1.01 11.12
C ARG A 47 14.91 -2.16 11.66
N GLN A 48 15.27 -2.75 12.80
CA GLN A 48 14.48 -3.80 13.43
C GLN A 48 13.11 -3.30 13.89
N ASN A 49 13.05 -2.12 14.51
CA ASN A 49 11.79 -1.48 14.90
C ASN A 49 10.89 -1.20 13.68
N LYS A 50 11.46 -0.72 12.58
CA LYS A 50 10.73 -0.53 11.32
C LYS A 50 10.15 -1.84 10.80
N LEU A 51 10.93 -2.91 10.77
CA LEU A 51 10.46 -4.23 10.33
C LEU A 51 9.35 -4.76 11.24
N ARG A 52 9.49 -4.63 12.57
CA ARG A 52 8.48 -5.06 13.55
C ARG A 52 7.15 -4.32 13.35
N ARG A 53 7.20 -3.01 13.11
CA ARG A 53 5.99 -2.20 12.85
C ARG A 53 5.29 -2.65 11.57
N VAL A 54 6.06 -2.80 10.49
CA VAL A 54 5.53 -3.30 9.21
C VAL A 54 4.89 -4.67 9.40
N GLY A 55 5.53 -5.60 10.10
CA GLY A 55 4.95 -6.92 10.40
C GLY A 55 3.65 -6.85 11.20
N THR A 56 3.56 -5.94 12.17
CA THR A 56 2.34 -5.73 12.97
C THR A 56 1.19 -5.20 12.10
N VAL A 57 1.48 -4.24 11.22
CA VAL A 57 0.49 -3.68 10.30
C VAL A 57 0.07 -4.71 9.26
N LEU A 58 1.00 -5.49 8.71
CA LEU A 58 0.71 -6.58 7.78
C LEU A 58 -0.19 -7.66 8.40
N LYS A 59 0.02 -8.01 9.68
CA LYS A 59 -0.85 -8.93 10.41
C LYS A 59 -2.26 -8.37 10.55
N SER A 60 -2.39 -7.10 10.90
CA SER A 60 -3.70 -6.42 10.98
C SER A 60 -4.37 -6.41 9.60
N PHE A 61 -3.63 -6.02 8.56
CA PHE A 61 -4.11 -6.04 7.18
C PHE A 61 -4.62 -7.41 6.74
N ARG A 62 -3.90 -8.47 7.10
CA ARG A 62 -4.30 -9.84 6.80
C ARG A 62 -5.64 -10.19 7.47
N GLN A 63 -5.92 -9.71 8.67
CA GLN A 63 -7.18 -9.96 9.36
C GLN A 63 -8.34 -9.24 8.68
N ASP A 64 -8.11 -8.02 8.18
CA ASP A 64 -9.15 -7.20 7.57
C ASP A 64 -9.28 -7.41 6.04
N ILE A 65 -8.48 -8.29 5.43
CA ILE A 65 -8.37 -8.42 3.95
C ILE A 65 -9.71 -8.74 3.27
N HIS A 66 -10.57 -9.50 3.95
CA HIS A 66 -11.88 -9.86 3.43
C HIS A 66 -12.79 -8.63 3.28
N ASP A 67 -12.76 -7.73 4.27
CA ASP A 67 -13.56 -6.50 4.26
C ASP A 67 -13.06 -5.52 3.21
N TRP A 68 -11.74 -5.45 3.01
CA TRP A 68 -11.16 -4.73 1.88
C TRP A 68 -11.65 -5.25 0.53
N HIS A 69 -11.66 -6.58 0.33
CA HIS A 69 -12.22 -7.17 -0.90
C HIS A 69 -13.71 -6.83 -1.08
N LYS A 70 -14.51 -6.87 0.00
CA LYS A 70 -15.92 -6.50 -0.04
C LYS A 70 -16.10 -5.03 -0.43
N ARG A 71 -15.30 -4.12 0.13
CA ARG A 71 -15.32 -2.70 -0.21
C ARG A 71 -14.96 -2.47 -1.68
N TRP A 72 -13.86 -3.05 -2.17
CA TRP A 72 -13.49 -2.92 -3.57
C TRP A 72 -14.52 -3.52 -4.51
N ALA A 73 -15.17 -4.62 -4.13
CA ALA A 73 -16.28 -5.17 -4.89
C ALA A 73 -17.47 -4.20 -4.95
N GLY A 74 -17.80 -3.53 -3.85
CA GLY A 74 -18.82 -2.47 -3.82
C GLY A 74 -18.48 -1.26 -4.69
N LEU A 75 -17.20 -0.85 -4.73
CA LEU A 75 -16.75 0.28 -5.57
C LEU A 75 -16.73 -0.06 -7.06
N THR A 76 -16.36 -1.28 -7.41
CA THR A 76 -16.13 -1.69 -8.81
C THR A 76 -17.33 -2.40 -9.44
N GLY A 77 -18.28 -2.87 -8.64
CA GLY A 77 -19.35 -3.77 -9.08
C GLY A 77 -18.86 -5.16 -9.51
N MET A 78 -17.61 -5.53 -9.18
CA MET A 78 -16.97 -6.76 -9.65
C MET A 78 -16.49 -7.65 -8.51
N ASN A 79 -16.33 -8.94 -8.79
CA ASN A 79 -15.69 -9.85 -7.84
C ASN A 79 -14.19 -9.55 -7.73
N MET A 80 -13.82 -8.85 -6.65
CA MET A 80 -12.45 -8.47 -6.34
C MET A 80 -11.68 -9.57 -5.59
N ARG A 81 -12.18 -10.80 -5.56
CA ARG A 81 -11.39 -11.97 -5.11
C ARG A 81 -10.49 -12.48 -6.24
N LEU A 82 -9.41 -13.15 -5.85
CA LEU A 82 -8.59 -13.90 -6.79
C LEU A 82 -9.42 -15.01 -7.44
N PRO A 83 -9.22 -15.29 -8.74
CA PRO A 83 -9.80 -16.47 -9.37
C PRO A 83 -9.41 -17.77 -8.64
N ASP A 84 -10.32 -18.74 -8.67
CA ASP A 84 -10.09 -20.08 -8.14
C ASP A 84 -8.87 -20.72 -8.83
N GLY A 85 -8.12 -21.55 -8.10
CA GLY A 85 -6.87 -22.16 -8.58
C GLY A 85 -5.61 -21.29 -8.47
N LEU A 86 -5.74 -19.96 -8.43
CA LEU A 86 -4.60 -19.04 -8.21
C LEU A 86 -4.33 -18.80 -6.71
N GLY A 87 -5.39 -18.81 -5.89
CA GLY A 87 -5.35 -18.51 -4.45
C GLY A 87 -5.27 -19.75 -3.54
N GLU A 88 -5.80 -20.89 -3.97
CA GLU A 88 -5.91 -22.08 -3.11
C GLU A 88 -4.56 -22.72 -2.77
N LYS A 89 -3.57 -22.58 -3.65
CA LYS A 89 -2.25 -23.19 -3.48
C LYS A 89 -1.31 -22.38 -2.60
N VAL A 90 -1.54 -21.08 -2.38
CA VAL A 90 -0.61 -20.22 -1.63
C VAL A 90 -1.32 -19.04 -0.95
N TRP A 91 -1.61 -19.15 0.34
CA TRP A 91 -2.16 -18.06 1.17
C TRP A 91 -1.40 -16.72 1.03
N ARG A 92 -0.08 -16.78 0.80
CA ARG A 92 0.79 -15.63 0.58
C ARG A 92 0.40 -14.84 -0.67
N ILE A 93 -0.01 -15.52 -1.76
CA ILE A 93 -0.45 -14.84 -2.99
C ILE A 93 -1.74 -14.06 -2.74
N GLY A 94 -2.67 -14.63 -1.97
CA GLY A 94 -3.87 -13.91 -1.51
C GLY A 94 -3.53 -12.63 -0.74
N LEU A 95 -2.56 -12.70 0.18
CA LEU A 95 -2.08 -11.53 0.91
C LEU A 95 -1.40 -10.50 0.00
N VAL A 96 -0.51 -10.93 -0.90
CA VAL A 96 0.17 -10.05 -1.86
C VAL A 96 -0.84 -9.36 -2.78
N PHE A 97 -1.87 -10.08 -3.24
CA PHE A 97 -2.94 -9.52 -4.06
C PHE A 97 -3.72 -8.42 -3.34
N GLY A 98 -4.17 -8.67 -2.11
CA GLY A 98 -4.86 -7.66 -1.32
C GLY A 98 -3.98 -6.43 -1.08
N LEU A 99 -2.71 -6.63 -0.70
CA LEU A 99 -1.76 -5.53 -0.54
C LEU A 99 -1.53 -4.77 -1.84
N PHE A 100 -1.46 -5.46 -2.97
CA PHE A 100 -1.27 -4.86 -4.28
C PHE A 100 -2.43 -3.91 -4.63
N LEU A 101 -3.67 -4.36 -4.49
CA LEU A 101 -4.84 -3.51 -4.70
C LEU A 101 -4.88 -2.32 -3.73
N PHE A 102 -4.55 -2.55 -2.46
CA PHE A 102 -4.47 -1.48 -1.47
C PHE A 102 -3.41 -0.44 -1.85
N TYR A 103 -2.24 -0.86 -2.33
CA TYR A 103 -1.19 0.05 -2.78
C TYR A 103 -1.60 0.80 -4.04
N VAL A 104 -2.31 0.18 -4.97
CA VAL A 104 -2.86 0.88 -6.14
C VAL A 104 -3.83 1.97 -5.71
N GLU A 105 -4.77 1.68 -4.81
CA GLU A 105 -5.68 2.70 -4.25
C GLU A 105 -4.91 3.83 -3.54
N MET A 106 -3.94 3.48 -2.70
CA MET A 106 -3.11 4.46 -1.99
C MET A 106 -2.32 5.35 -2.96
N ILE A 107 -1.69 4.77 -3.98
CA ILE A 107 -0.89 5.51 -4.96
C ILE A 107 -1.78 6.40 -5.83
N THR A 108 -2.93 5.91 -6.27
CA THR A 108 -3.88 6.69 -7.10
C THR A 108 -4.51 7.84 -6.34
N THR A 109 -4.76 7.66 -5.04
CA THR A 109 -5.27 8.72 -4.15
C THR A 109 -4.22 9.80 -3.88
N ILE A 110 -2.97 9.42 -3.61
CA ILE A 110 -1.90 10.38 -3.25
C ILE A 110 -1.30 11.05 -4.49
N VAL A 111 -1.20 10.32 -5.59
CA VAL A 111 -0.55 10.77 -6.83
C VAL A 111 -1.61 10.78 -7.92
N PRO A 112 -2.39 11.86 -8.07
CA PRO A 112 -3.38 11.95 -9.14
C PRO A 112 -2.72 12.03 -10.51
N ARG A 113 -3.42 11.58 -11.56
CA ARG A 113 -3.00 11.80 -12.96
C ARG A 113 -3.11 13.28 -13.27
N ARG A 114 -1.97 13.91 -13.60
CA ARG A 114 -1.89 15.33 -13.98
C ARG A 114 -1.31 15.53 -15.38
N SER A 115 -0.87 14.46 -16.02
CA SER A 115 -0.26 14.52 -17.34
C SER A 115 -1.35 14.66 -18.41
N PRO A 116 -1.24 15.62 -19.34
CA PRO A 116 -2.14 15.68 -20.51
C PRO A 116 -2.12 14.40 -21.35
N ARG A 117 -1.04 13.60 -21.24
CA ARG A 117 -0.87 12.32 -21.95
C ARG A 117 -1.55 11.14 -21.26
N GLU A 118 -2.02 11.34 -20.03
CA GLU A 118 -2.74 10.31 -19.28
C GLU A 118 -4.10 10.86 -18.88
N PRO A 119 -5.20 10.42 -19.54
CA PRO A 119 -6.53 10.88 -19.18
C PRO A 119 -6.81 10.54 -17.71
N PRO A 120 -7.62 11.35 -17.01
CA PRO A 120 -8.10 10.99 -15.69
C PRO A 120 -8.78 9.62 -15.73
N VAL A 121 -8.40 8.76 -14.79
CA VAL A 121 -8.98 7.43 -14.61
C VAL A 121 -9.53 7.38 -13.19
N ASP A 122 -10.77 6.91 -13.05
CA ASP A 122 -11.39 6.77 -11.74
C ASP A 122 -10.81 5.56 -10.97
N LEU A 123 -10.99 5.58 -9.64
CA LEU A 123 -10.50 4.51 -8.78
C LEU A 123 -11.06 3.12 -9.17
N PRO A 124 -12.35 2.95 -9.50
CA PRO A 124 -12.86 1.66 -9.96
C PRO A 124 -12.12 1.10 -11.18
N THR A 125 -11.82 1.95 -12.17
CA THR A 125 -11.08 1.54 -13.38
C THR A 125 -9.62 1.21 -13.06
N GLU A 126 -8.95 1.97 -12.19
CA GLU A 126 -7.59 1.67 -11.71
C GLU A 126 -7.55 0.29 -11.02
N LEU A 127 -8.49 0.02 -10.11
CA LEU A 127 -8.58 -1.26 -9.40
C LEU A 127 -8.88 -2.43 -10.35
N TYR A 128 -9.71 -2.22 -11.37
CA TYR A 128 -9.98 -3.21 -12.40
C TYR A 128 -8.73 -3.56 -13.22
N GLN A 129 -8.01 -2.54 -13.71
CA GLN A 129 -6.77 -2.71 -14.45
C GLN A 129 -5.72 -3.42 -13.60
N ALA A 130 -5.61 -3.03 -12.33
CA ALA A 130 -4.72 -3.66 -11.36
C ALA A 130 -5.05 -5.15 -11.21
N ARG A 131 -6.31 -5.50 -10.96
CA ARG A 131 -6.74 -6.92 -10.85
C ARG A 131 -6.35 -7.71 -12.10
N LYS A 132 -6.64 -7.18 -13.30
CA LYS A 132 -6.26 -7.83 -14.57
C LYS A 132 -4.75 -8.04 -14.69
N ALA A 133 -3.96 -7.02 -14.38
CA ALA A 133 -2.51 -7.08 -14.41
C ALA A 133 -1.96 -8.14 -13.43
N PHE A 134 -2.54 -8.21 -12.23
CA PHE A 134 -2.14 -9.20 -11.22
C PHE A 134 -2.41 -10.63 -11.68
N VAL A 135 -3.60 -10.89 -12.22
CA VAL A 135 -3.97 -12.23 -12.73
C VAL A 135 -3.04 -12.62 -13.88
N LEU A 136 -2.87 -11.75 -14.87
CA LEU A 136 -1.97 -11.98 -16.00
C LEU A 136 -0.54 -12.33 -15.54
N LEU A 137 0.03 -11.53 -14.65
CA LEU A 137 1.40 -11.74 -14.16
C LEU A 137 1.51 -13.03 -13.35
N SER A 138 0.51 -13.34 -12.54
CA SER A 138 0.48 -14.58 -11.77
C SER A 138 0.37 -15.80 -12.66
N ASP A 139 -0.47 -15.76 -13.69
CA ASP A 139 -0.61 -16.86 -14.66
C ASP A 139 0.72 -17.10 -15.39
N LEU A 140 1.35 -16.03 -15.86
CA LEU A 140 2.66 -16.10 -16.53
C LEU A 140 3.78 -16.59 -15.60
N ALA A 141 3.78 -16.17 -14.32
CA ALA A 141 4.80 -16.58 -13.35
C ALA A 141 4.62 -18.03 -12.86
N ASN A 142 3.41 -18.59 -12.97
CA ASN A 142 3.12 -19.98 -12.62
C ASN A 142 3.45 -20.98 -13.74
N GLN A 143 3.59 -20.51 -14.97
CA GLN A 143 3.88 -21.35 -16.12
C GLN A 143 5.40 -21.49 -16.32
N PRO A 144 5.88 -22.66 -16.80
CA PRO A 144 7.25 -22.77 -17.27
C PRO A 144 7.48 -21.75 -18.38
N LEU A 145 8.45 -20.85 -18.18
CA LEU A 145 8.82 -19.88 -19.21
C LEU A 145 9.45 -20.61 -20.39
N ASP A 146 8.71 -20.73 -21.49
CA ASP A 146 9.24 -21.23 -22.74
C ASP A 146 10.27 -20.21 -23.29
N PRO A 147 11.53 -20.61 -23.53
CA PRO A 147 12.55 -19.75 -24.12
C PRO A 147 12.16 -19.11 -25.45
N SER A 148 11.21 -19.72 -26.18
CA SER A 148 10.70 -19.23 -27.46
C SER A 148 9.64 -18.14 -27.33
N THR A 149 9.07 -17.93 -26.13
CA THR A 149 8.05 -16.91 -25.91
C THR A 149 8.68 -15.52 -25.97
N VAL A 150 8.30 -14.75 -27.00
CA VAL A 150 8.67 -13.34 -27.14
C VAL A 150 7.81 -12.52 -26.18
N MET A 151 8.46 -11.93 -25.18
CA MET A 151 7.82 -11.03 -24.21
C MET A 151 8.48 -9.67 -24.25
N GLU A 152 7.70 -8.62 -24.02
CA GLU A 152 8.23 -7.29 -23.77
C GLU A 152 9.31 -7.32 -22.67
N PRO A 153 10.45 -6.62 -22.83
CA PRO A 153 11.58 -6.72 -21.89
C PRO A 153 11.19 -6.47 -20.43
N GLN A 154 10.29 -5.52 -20.21
CA GLN A 154 9.80 -5.20 -18.88
C GLN A 154 8.93 -6.32 -18.30
N LEU A 155 8.02 -6.87 -19.09
CA LEU A 155 7.17 -7.98 -18.67
C LEU A 155 8.03 -9.21 -18.35
N LYS A 156 9.01 -9.53 -19.20
CA LYS A 156 9.98 -10.61 -18.98
C LYS A 156 10.74 -10.44 -17.66
N ARG A 157 11.22 -9.22 -17.37
CA ARG A 157 11.92 -8.89 -16.11
C ARG A 157 11.04 -9.18 -14.89
N VAL A 158 9.80 -8.70 -14.89
CA VAL A 158 8.87 -8.85 -13.77
C VAL A 158 8.44 -10.31 -13.60
N VAL A 159 8.07 -11.00 -14.67
CA VAL A 159 7.67 -12.41 -14.61
C VAL A 159 8.82 -13.29 -14.12
N THR A 160 10.05 -13.04 -14.58
CA THR A 160 11.24 -13.77 -14.08
C THR A 160 11.49 -13.49 -12.60
N ALA A 161 11.31 -12.26 -12.13
CA ALA A 161 11.45 -11.93 -10.71
C ALA A 161 10.36 -12.61 -9.87
N LEU A 162 9.11 -12.56 -10.32
CA LEU A 162 7.98 -13.22 -9.67
C LEU A 162 8.17 -14.73 -9.60
N ALA A 163 8.57 -15.39 -10.70
CA ALA A 163 8.84 -16.83 -10.72
C ALA A 163 9.90 -17.24 -9.69
N LYS A 164 10.96 -16.42 -9.51
CA LYS A 164 11.97 -16.65 -8.46
C LYS A 164 11.40 -16.55 -7.05
N HIS A 165 10.50 -15.60 -6.82
CA HIS A 165 9.88 -15.38 -5.52
C HIS A 165 8.66 -16.28 -5.25
N TRP A 166 8.15 -16.93 -6.31
CA TRP A 166 6.96 -17.79 -6.26
C TRP A 166 7.16 -18.99 -5.35
N ASN A 167 8.37 -19.54 -5.30
CA ASN A 167 8.71 -20.59 -4.36
C ASN A 167 8.68 -20.06 -2.92
N PRO A 168 7.89 -20.67 -2.02
CA PRO A 168 7.79 -20.22 -0.64
C PRO A 168 9.10 -20.49 0.09
N THR A 169 9.84 -19.43 0.41
CA THR A 169 10.76 -19.48 1.54
C THR A 169 9.93 -19.27 2.81
N PRO A 170 10.10 -20.11 3.85
CA PRO A 170 9.30 -19.99 5.06
C PRO A 170 9.44 -18.58 5.67
N ASN A 171 8.31 -17.89 5.80
CA ASN A 171 8.06 -16.82 6.75
C ASN A 171 8.76 -15.45 6.61
N SER A 172 9.21 -15.02 5.43
CA SER A 172 9.70 -13.63 5.33
C SER A 172 8.61 -12.65 4.86
N GLU A 173 8.15 -11.79 5.78
CA GLU A 173 7.39 -10.56 5.47
C GLU A 173 8.09 -9.74 4.37
N LYS A 174 9.43 -9.78 4.38
CA LYS A 174 10.29 -9.22 3.34
C LYS A 174 9.98 -9.78 1.95
N SER A 175 9.79 -11.10 1.79
CA SER A 175 9.44 -11.70 0.49
C SER A 175 8.06 -11.23 0.02
N THR A 176 7.09 -11.10 0.93
CA THR A 176 5.76 -10.57 0.60
C THR A 176 5.86 -9.16 0.02
N LEU A 177 6.64 -8.27 0.65
CA LEU A 177 6.84 -6.91 0.16
C LEU A 177 7.67 -6.85 -1.13
N ILE A 178 8.63 -7.76 -1.32
CA ILE A 178 9.38 -7.84 -2.58
C ILE A 178 8.42 -8.20 -3.72
N MET A 179 7.64 -9.27 -3.56
CA MET A 179 6.66 -9.69 -4.56
C MET A 179 5.65 -8.59 -4.87
N LEU A 180 5.11 -7.94 -3.82
CA LEU A 180 4.23 -6.79 -3.96
C LEU A 180 4.81 -5.72 -4.89
N TRP A 181 6.09 -5.36 -4.70
CA TRP A 181 6.73 -4.36 -5.54
C TRP A 181 7.05 -4.83 -6.94
N ASP A 182 7.23 -6.14 -7.18
CA ASP A 182 7.37 -6.66 -8.54
C ASP A 182 6.06 -6.47 -9.33
N TYR A 183 4.90 -6.74 -8.71
CA TYR A 183 3.59 -6.44 -9.31
C TYR A 183 3.37 -4.94 -9.52
N LEU A 184 3.70 -4.11 -8.52
CA LEU A 184 3.55 -2.65 -8.63
C LEU A 184 4.46 -2.05 -9.69
N ASP A 185 5.69 -2.55 -9.85
CA ASP A 185 6.62 -2.12 -10.91
C ASP A 185 5.94 -2.24 -12.28
N TYR A 186 5.38 -3.42 -12.58
CA TYR A 186 4.67 -3.66 -13.83
C TYR A 186 3.47 -2.74 -13.99
N TYR A 187 2.59 -2.72 -12.98
CA TYR A 187 1.39 -1.89 -13.00
C TYR A 187 1.70 -0.42 -13.29
N LEU A 188 2.69 0.13 -12.59
CA LEU A 188 3.06 1.53 -12.71
C LEU A 188 3.63 1.85 -14.09
N CYS A 189 4.50 1.03 -14.68
CA CYS A 189 4.96 1.35 -16.04
C CYS A 189 3.86 1.17 -17.09
N THR A 190 2.99 0.16 -16.94
CA THR A 190 1.97 -0.15 -17.96
C THR A 190 0.82 0.83 -17.92
N PHE A 191 0.29 1.13 -16.73
CA PHE A 191 -0.93 1.92 -16.58
C PHE A 191 -0.65 3.36 -16.14
N ARG A 192 0.52 3.65 -15.53
CA ARG A 192 0.87 4.98 -15.02
C ARG A 192 2.30 5.42 -15.41
N PRO A 193 2.69 5.35 -16.69
CA PRO A 193 4.08 5.55 -17.12
C PRO A 193 4.67 6.92 -16.76
N SER A 194 3.84 7.94 -16.53
CA SER A 194 4.29 9.29 -16.15
C SER A 194 4.78 9.42 -14.71
N ILE A 195 4.56 8.43 -13.84
CA ILE A 195 4.95 8.50 -12.43
C ILE A 195 6.07 7.53 -12.09
N PHE A 196 7.06 8.05 -11.36
CA PHE A 196 8.19 7.33 -10.74
C PHE A 196 9.17 6.62 -11.67
N HIS A 197 8.83 6.38 -12.95
CA HIS A 197 9.72 5.81 -13.95
C HIS A 197 10.33 6.90 -14.82
N VAL A 198 11.67 6.96 -14.81
CA VAL A 198 12.43 7.70 -15.82
C VAL A 198 12.67 6.81 -17.04
N ASP A 199 12.63 5.49 -16.84
CA ASP A 199 12.91 4.45 -17.82
C ASP A 199 12.01 3.24 -17.49
N PRO A 200 11.12 2.80 -18.39
CA PRO A 200 10.23 1.66 -18.17
C PRO A 200 10.97 0.35 -17.87
N CYS A 201 12.22 0.23 -18.30
CA CYS A 201 13.06 -0.96 -18.07
C CYS A 201 13.68 -0.99 -16.67
N LYS A 202 13.63 0.11 -15.91
CA LYS A 202 14.22 0.20 -14.57
C LYS A 202 13.18 0.01 -13.48
N ALA A 203 13.63 -0.54 -12.35
CA ALA A 203 12.76 -0.70 -11.19
C ALA A 203 12.43 0.63 -10.51
N VAL A 204 11.27 0.71 -9.86
CA VAL A 204 10.88 1.84 -9.02
C VAL A 204 11.96 2.10 -7.97
N LYS A 205 12.36 3.38 -7.84
CA LYS A 205 13.41 3.81 -6.91
C LYS A 205 13.06 3.44 -5.47
N THR A 206 14.06 2.98 -4.70
CA THR A 206 13.91 2.59 -3.29
C THR A 206 13.31 3.70 -2.41
N THR A 207 13.54 4.97 -2.73
CA THR A 207 12.95 6.12 -2.02
C THR A 207 11.43 6.15 -2.14
N VAL A 208 10.89 5.89 -3.33
CA VAL A 208 9.44 5.81 -3.59
C VAL A 208 8.86 4.62 -2.83
N LYS A 209 9.51 3.46 -2.90
CA LYS A 209 9.09 2.26 -2.14
C LYS A 209 9.02 2.53 -0.63
N SER A 210 10.06 3.18 -0.10
CA SER A 210 10.15 3.55 1.31
C SER A 210 9.08 4.57 1.73
N PHE A 211 8.73 5.52 0.85
CA PHE A 211 7.66 6.48 1.10
C PHE A 211 6.31 5.77 1.28
N PHE A 212 5.86 4.98 0.29
CA PHE A 212 4.57 4.30 0.38
C PHE A 212 4.52 3.25 1.49
N HIS A 213 5.64 2.57 1.79
CA HIS A 213 5.74 1.71 2.97
C HIS A 213 5.49 2.47 4.28
N LYS A 214 6.02 3.69 4.41
CA LYS A 214 5.74 4.51 5.59
C LYS A 214 4.27 4.90 5.64
N VAL A 215 3.72 5.40 4.54
CA VAL A 215 2.29 5.76 4.47
C VAL A 215 1.45 4.57 4.94
N PHE A 216 1.63 3.39 4.33
CA PHE A 216 0.96 2.16 4.77
C PHE A 216 1.16 1.87 6.27
N THR A 217 2.39 1.95 6.78
CA THR A 217 2.68 1.63 8.18
C THR A 217 1.98 2.58 9.15
N TYR A 218 1.88 3.87 8.82
CA TYR A 218 1.37 4.90 9.74
C TYR A 218 -0.10 5.24 9.54
N SER A 219 -0.65 5.08 8.33
CA SER A 219 -2.05 5.41 8.05
C SER A 219 -3.01 4.23 8.18
N TYR A 220 -2.51 2.99 8.16
CA TYR A 220 -3.40 1.82 8.06
C TYR A 220 -4.37 1.70 9.25
N ALA A 221 -3.91 1.97 10.46
CA ALA A 221 -4.77 1.92 11.65
C ALA A 221 -5.98 2.86 11.53
N HIS A 222 -5.77 4.06 10.98
CA HIS A 222 -6.83 5.03 10.74
C HIS A 222 -7.73 4.57 9.58
N LEU A 223 -7.15 4.15 8.44
CA LEU A 223 -7.93 3.67 7.29
C LEU A 223 -8.81 2.47 7.62
N ARG A 224 -8.33 1.58 8.50
CA ARG A 224 -9.11 0.47 9.04
C ARG A 224 -10.36 0.97 9.75
N LEU A 225 -10.27 1.99 10.59
CA LEU A 225 -11.41 2.54 11.33
C LEU A 225 -12.47 3.15 10.41
N VAL A 226 -12.05 3.79 9.32
CA VAL A 226 -12.95 4.47 8.38
C VAL A 226 -13.64 3.48 7.44
N HIS A 227 -12.93 2.44 7.00
CA HIS A 227 -13.37 1.61 5.87
C HIS A 227 -13.74 0.17 6.20
N VAL A 228 -13.36 -0.35 7.37
CA VAL A 228 -13.67 -1.70 7.80
C VAL A 228 -14.79 -1.63 8.84
N PRO A 229 -16.02 -2.07 8.50
CA PRO A 229 -17.12 -2.07 9.46
C PRO A 229 -16.73 -2.87 10.70
N ARG A 230 -16.88 -2.29 11.90
CA ARG A 230 -16.75 -3.08 13.12
C ARG A 230 -17.88 -4.11 13.13
N PRO A 231 -17.61 -5.38 13.48
CA PRO A 231 -18.69 -6.32 13.73
C PRO A 231 -19.59 -5.71 14.80
N ASN A 232 -20.88 -5.51 14.49
CA ASN A 232 -21.89 -5.04 15.43
C ASN A 232 -21.95 -6.02 16.61
N GLY A 233 -21.21 -5.77 17.68
CA GLY A 233 -21.04 -6.79 18.72
C GLY A 233 -20.20 -6.47 19.96
N SER A 234 -19.70 -5.26 20.15
CA SER A 234 -19.24 -4.85 21.48
C SER A 234 -19.64 -3.40 21.74
N LEU A 235 -20.79 -3.23 22.39
CA LEU A 235 -21.02 -2.09 23.25
C LEU A 235 -19.95 -2.14 24.34
N ASP A 236 -18.81 -1.49 24.12
CA ASP A 236 -17.93 -1.14 25.23
C ASP A 236 -18.68 -0.10 26.06
N PRO A 237 -18.98 -0.38 27.34
CA PRO A 237 -19.55 0.62 28.22
C PRO A 237 -18.41 1.60 28.56
N PHE A 238 -18.52 2.82 28.03
CA PHE A 238 -17.89 3.98 28.67
C PHE A 238 -18.70 4.35 29.92
#